data_AF-A0A072NX46-F1
#
_entry.id   AF-A0A072NX46-F1
#
_cell.length_a   1.000
_cell.length_b   1.000
_cell.length_c   1.000
_cell.angle_alpha   90.00
_cell.angle_beta   90.00
_cell.angle_gamma   90.00
#
_symmetry.space_group_name_H-M   'P 1'
#
loop_
_entity.id
_entity.type
_entity.pdbx_description
1 polymer ?
#
loop_
_entity_poly.entity_id
_entity_poly.type
_entity_poly.pdbx_seq_one_letter_code
_entity_poly.pdbx_strand_id
1 'polypeptide(L)'
;MARYEATIYDDISGNVSNCKSLSHHDGARAVLKLWKTGLSQKMAATEVIKHTRRGLIRSTLLTGSLVPKWMQNGHDFGERGRELAFDQIMVQLLNLRHEVHHLCRKHGDVHGFDSDKITPRALELFDELRDIDGALQDWKAHFPRGWTYRTAYSDSELSGNRTDTAPWTVYSYTSPVHAWTWNQYITTCMLIDSTRIRILDICQNPSADEYSRKEQLKQCTSRIHTMCDQLAANIPYCLQRFKPSNSRTSEERELDHIWYSSDRKIKPYAANQLIWPVGIAAGISNMDPKQREWFKSMLGALGRITGLGVIACADTNNWLEL
;
A
#
# COMPACT_ATOMS: atom_id res chain seq x y z
N MET A 1 -1.98 -15.22 12.53
CA MET A 1 -0.87 -15.94 13.18
C MET A 1 0.41 -15.25 12.79
N ALA A 2 1.02 -14.51 13.72
CA ALA A 2 2.42 -14.12 13.58
C ALA A 2 3.25 -15.41 13.63
N ARG A 3 4.15 -15.63 12.67
CA ARG A 3 5.00 -16.83 12.65
C ARG A 3 6.12 -16.63 13.66
N TYR A 4 6.35 -17.65 14.49
CA TYR A 4 7.28 -17.69 15.62
C TYR A 4 8.75 -17.36 15.25
N GLU A 5 9.08 -17.27 13.96
CA GLU A 5 10.44 -17.07 13.44
C GLU A 5 10.69 -15.65 12.91
N ALA A 6 9.64 -14.82 12.77
CA ALA A 6 9.78 -13.41 12.34
C ALA A 6 10.29 -12.47 13.46
N THR A 7 10.50 -13.02 14.66
CA THR A 7 10.83 -12.34 15.92
C THR A 7 12.32 -12.23 16.22
N ILE A 8 13.22 -12.64 15.32
CA ILE A 8 14.66 -12.48 15.55
C ILE A 8 15.05 -11.01 15.34
N TYR A 9 15.11 -10.28 16.45
CA TYR A 9 15.79 -8.99 16.60
C TYR A 9 17.29 -9.25 16.53
N ASP A 10 17.85 -9.26 15.33
CA ASP A 10 19.29 -8.99 15.16
C ASP A 10 19.42 -7.54 14.71
N ASP A 11 20.36 -6.83 15.31
CA ASP A 11 20.66 -5.42 15.07
C ASP A 11 20.80 -5.13 13.56
N ILE A 12 19.73 -4.61 12.93
CA ILE A 12 19.68 -4.36 11.48
C ILE A 12 20.37 -3.02 11.21
N SER A 13 21.70 -3.00 11.34
CA SER A 13 22.55 -1.92 10.82
C SER A 13 22.75 -2.01 9.30
N GLY A 14 22.06 -2.94 8.63
CA GLY A 14 22.13 -3.19 7.18
C GLY A 14 20.87 -2.77 6.41
N ASN A 15 21.01 -2.62 5.10
CA ASN A 15 19.92 -2.33 4.16
C ASN A 15 18.77 -3.36 4.30
N VAL A 16 17.50 -2.97 4.09
CA VAL A 16 16.31 -3.86 4.26
C VAL A 16 16.44 -5.17 3.45
N SER A 17 17.21 -5.13 2.35
CA SER A 17 17.60 -6.26 1.50
C SER A 17 18.49 -7.33 2.17
N ASN A 18 19.08 -7.06 3.34
CA ASN A 18 19.92 -8.01 4.10
C ASN A 18 19.19 -8.59 5.33
N CYS A 19 17.90 -8.32 5.51
CA CYS A 19 17.15 -8.85 6.64
C CYS A 19 16.92 -10.37 6.50
N LYS A 20 17.27 -11.16 7.54
CA LYS A 20 17.01 -12.62 7.61
C LYS A 20 15.55 -12.99 7.30
N SER A 21 14.60 -12.07 7.47
CA SER A 21 13.19 -12.27 7.11
C SER A 21 12.96 -12.61 5.63
N LEU A 22 13.85 -12.20 4.72
CA LEU A 22 13.74 -12.48 3.29
C LEU A 22 13.88 -13.98 2.96
N SER A 23 14.63 -14.72 3.77
CA SER A 23 14.74 -16.18 3.64
C SER A 23 13.39 -16.90 3.81
N HIS A 24 12.48 -16.36 4.64
CA HIS A 24 11.13 -16.90 4.79
C HIS A 24 10.26 -16.64 3.56
N HIS A 25 10.48 -15.51 2.86
CA HIS A 25 9.79 -15.24 1.60
C HIS A 25 10.22 -16.22 0.51
N ASP A 26 11.50 -16.57 0.45
CA ASP A 26 12.01 -17.59 -0.46
C ASP A 26 11.47 -18.98 -0.13
N GLY A 27 11.43 -19.35 1.16
CA GLY A 27 10.79 -20.59 1.61
C GLY A 27 9.31 -20.65 1.25
N ALA A 28 8.54 -19.58 1.51
CA ALA A 28 7.13 -19.50 1.15
C ALA A 28 6.92 -19.59 -0.37
N ARG A 29 7.79 -18.94 -1.16
CA ARG A 29 7.79 -19.00 -2.63
C ARG A 29 8.08 -20.42 -3.13
N ALA A 30 9.06 -21.11 -2.54
CA ALA A 30 9.39 -22.49 -2.88
C ALA A 30 8.22 -23.45 -2.61
N VAL A 31 7.60 -23.35 -1.43
CA VAL A 31 6.42 -24.16 -1.06
C VAL A 31 5.25 -23.88 -2.01
N LEU A 32 4.97 -22.62 -2.31
CA LEU A 32 3.89 -22.24 -3.22
C LEU A 32 4.14 -22.78 -4.64
N LYS A 33 5.39 -22.72 -5.12
CA LYS A 33 5.79 -23.26 -6.43
C LYS A 33 5.68 -24.78 -6.48
N LEU A 34 6.08 -25.49 -5.42
CA LEU A 34 5.92 -26.94 -5.30
C LEU A 34 4.44 -27.33 -5.36
N TRP A 35 3.59 -26.61 -4.63
CA TRP A 35 2.15 -26.83 -4.69
C TRP A 35 1.62 -26.63 -6.12
N LYS A 36 1.97 -25.52 -6.78
CA LYS A 36 1.51 -25.20 -8.14
C LYS A 36 1.98 -26.21 -9.19
N THR A 37 3.18 -26.75 -9.05
CA THR A 37 3.78 -27.64 -10.07
C THR A 37 3.48 -29.12 -9.83
N GLY A 38 3.33 -29.55 -8.56
CA GLY A 38 3.19 -30.96 -8.22
C GLY A 38 1.85 -31.37 -7.58
N LEU A 39 1.14 -30.45 -6.91
CA LEU A 39 -0.02 -30.80 -6.07
C LEU A 39 -1.35 -30.20 -6.56
N SER A 40 -1.33 -29.12 -7.33
CA SER A 40 -2.55 -28.40 -7.73
C SER A 40 -3.52 -29.24 -8.56
N GLN A 41 -3.05 -30.29 -9.24
CA GLN A 41 -3.90 -31.23 -9.99
C GLN A 41 -4.64 -32.22 -9.09
N LYS A 42 -4.13 -32.46 -7.88
CA LYS A 42 -4.65 -33.46 -6.94
C LYS A 42 -5.35 -32.83 -5.74
N MET A 43 -5.04 -31.56 -5.43
CA MET A 43 -5.50 -30.87 -4.24
C MET A 43 -6.01 -29.48 -4.59
N ALA A 44 -7.23 -29.16 -4.15
CA ALA A 44 -7.77 -27.83 -4.25
C ALA A 44 -6.94 -26.82 -3.42
N ALA A 45 -6.86 -25.59 -3.90
CA ALA A 45 -6.15 -24.53 -3.18
C ALA A 45 -6.87 -24.19 -1.88
N THR A 46 -6.15 -24.26 -0.76
CA THR A 46 -6.64 -23.83 0.55
C THR A 46 -6.53 -22.31 0.69
N GLU A 47 -7.20 -21.74 1.70
CA GLU A 47 -7.05 -20.30 2.02
C GLU A 47 -5.61 -19.91 2.35
N VAL A 48 -4.81 -20.84 2.88
CA VAL A 48 -3.38 -20.63 3.15
C VAL A 48 -2.60 -20.44 1.84
N ILE A 49 -2.91 -21.20 0.79
CA ILE A 49 -2.29 -21.06 -0.54
C ILE A 49 -2.59 -19.68 -1.12
N LYS A 50 -3.86 -19.27 -1.11
CA LYS A 50 -4.30 -17.94 -1.59
C LYS A 50 -3.64 -16.81 -0.81
N HIS A 51 -3.66 -16.88 0.52
CA HIS A 51 -3.02 -15.89 1.38
C HIS A 51 -1.50 -15.83 1.17
N THR A 52 -0.85 -16.98 0.94
CA THR A 52 0.59 -17.04 0.66
C THR A 52 0.90 -16.36 -0.68
N ARG A 53 0.12 -16.62 -1.74
CA ARG A 53 0.28 -15.94 -3.04
C ARG A 53 0.18 -14.43 -2.89
N ARG A 54 -0.88 -13.93 -2.24
CA ARG A 54 -1.10 -12.50 -1.99
C ARG A 54 -0.01 -11.87 -1.14
N GLY A 55 0.47 -12.58 -0.13
CA GLY A 55 1.62 -12.17 0.68
C GLY A 55 2.89 -12.02 -0.15
N LEU A 56 3.16 -12.96 -1.07
CA LEU A 56 4.30 -12.89 -1.98
C LEU A 56 4.15 -11.78 -3.02
N ILE A 57 2.96 -11.51 -3.54
CA ILE A 57 2.70 -10.35 -4.42
C ILE A 57 3.05 -9.05 -3.69
N ARG A 58 2.60 -8.86 -2.44
CA ARG A 58 2.95 -7.68 -1.63
C ARG A 58 4.45 -7.61 -1.36
N SER A 59 5.08 -8.73 -1.05
CA SER A 59 6.53 -8.80 -0.85
C SER A 59 7.32 -8.40 -2.10
N THR A 60 6.81 -8.68 -3.30
CA THR A 60 7.46 -8.29 -4.56
C THR A 60 7.63 -6.78 -4.68
N LEU A 61 6.69 -6.00 -4.15
CA LEU A 61 6.84 -4.54 -4.10
C LEU A 61 7.96 -4.13 -3.13
N LEU A 62 8.12 -4.82 -2.01
CA LEU A 62 9.22 -4.54 -1.07
C LEU A 62 10.60 -4.86 -1.67
N THR A 63 10.68 -5.91 -2.51
CA THR A 63 11.93 -6.33 -3.13
C THR A 63 12.20 -5.66 -4.48
N GLY A 64 11.26 -4.87 -5.01
CA GLY A 64 11.36 -4.25 -6.33
C GLY A 64 11.53 -5.25 -7.48
N SER A 65 11.09 -6.50 -7.29
CA SER A 65 11.26 -7.59 -8.27
C SER A 65 10.02 -7.75 -9.16
N LEU A 66 10.11 -8.58 -10.20
CA LEU A 66 8.93 -8.98 -10.98
C LEU A 66 8.10 -10.04 -10.24
N VAL A 67 6.79 -10.04 -10.49
CA VAL A 67 5.93 -11.15 -10.10
C VAL A 67 6.23 -12.34 -11.03
N PRO A 68 6.69 -13.50 -10.52
CA PRO A 68 7.01 -14.64 -11.37
C PRO A 68 5.82 -15.10 -12.22
N LYS A 69 6.04 -15.41 -13.50
CA LYS A 69 4.99 -15.77 -14.48
C LYS A 69 4.01 -16.83 -13.97
N TRP A 70 4.52 -17.88 -13.32
CA TRP A 70 3.71 -18.97 -12.76
C TRP A 70 2.77 -18.54 -11.60
N MET A 71 3.01 -17.36 -11.02
CA MET A 71 2.27 -16.82 -9.88
C MET A 71 1.28 -15.72 -10.30
N GLN A 72 1.33 -15.22 -11.54
CA GLN A 72 0.58 -14.04 -11.97
C GLN A 72 -0.94 -14.30 -11.99
N ASN A 73 -1.38 -15.44 -12.54
CA ASN A 73 -2.80 -15.77 -12.62
C ASN A 73 -3.32 -16.36 -11.29
N GLY A 74 -4.18 -15.63 -10.59
CA GLY A 74 -4.77 -16.10 -9.33
C GLY A 74 -5.80 -17.22 -9.49
N HIS A 75 -6.40 -17.38 -10.68
CA HIS A 75 -7.31 -18.50 -10.95
C HIS A 75 -6.63 -19.86 -10.75
N ASP A 76 -5.36 -19.95 -11.09
CA ASP A 76 -4.52 -21.13 -10.91
C ASP A 76 -4.37 -21.54 -9.43
N PHE A 77 -4.68 -20.62 -8.51
CA PHE A 77 -4.65 -20.78 -7.06
C PHE A 77 -6.06 -20.81 -6.47
N GLY A 78 -7.09 -21.04 -7.28
CA GLY A 78 -8.49 -21.13 -6.84
C GLY A 78 -9.08 -19.81 -6.35
N GLU A 79 -8.44 -18.68 -6.64
CA GLU A 79 -8.96 -17.34 -6.32
C GLU A 79 -10.05 -16.94 -7.31
N ARG A 80 -11.04 -16.17 -6.84
CA ARG A 80 -12.22 -15.78 -7.62
C ARG A 80 -12.78 -14.45 -7.13
N GLY A 81 -13.67 -13.86 -7.93
CA GLY A 81 -14.44 -12.68 -7.55
C GLY A 81 -13.60 -11.41 -7.46
N ARG A 82 -14.04 -10.47 -6.62
CA ARG A 82 -13.48 -9.10 -6.55
C ARG A 82 -12.05 -9.03 -6.03
N GLU A 83 -11.68 -9.96 -5.16
CA GLU A 83 -10.30 -10.04 -4.66
C GLU A 83 -9.34 -10.43 -5.78
N LEU A 84 -9.73 -11.37 -6.65
CA LEU A 84 -8.92 -11.75 -7.79
C LEU A 84 -8.75 -10.59 -8.78
N ALA A 85 -9.83 -9.84 -9.05
CA ALA A 85 -9.77 -8.66 -9.92
C ALA A 85 -8.77 -7.62 -9.36
N PHE A 86 -8.80 -7.37 -8.05
CA PHE A 86 -7.83 -6.51 -7.39
C PHE A 86 -6.40 -7.06 -7.47
N ASP A 87 -6.22 -8.36 -7.22
CA ASP A 87 -4.90 -9.00 -7.29
C ASP A 87 -4.29 -8.91 -8.71
N GLN A 88 -5.12 -8.97 -9.76
CA GLN A 88 -4.69 -8.77 -11.15
C GLN A 88 -4.17 -7.36 -11.41
N ILE A 89 -4.92 -6.34 -10.94
CA ILE A 89 -4.50 -4.92 -11.00
C ILE A 89 -3.16 -4.75 -10.29
N MET A 90 -3.02 -5.31 -9.09
CA MET A 90 -1.77 -5.25 -8.33
C MET A 90 -0.62 -5.93 -9.08
N VAL A 91 -0.81 -7.13 -9.64
CA VAL A 91 0.25 -7.82 -10.40
C VAL A 91 0.72 -6.99 -11.60
N GLN A 92 -0.22 -6.40 -12.35
CA GLN A 92 0.10 -5.51 -13.48
C GLN A 92 0.89 -4.29 -13.02
N LEU A 93 0.42 -3.61 -11.97
CA LEU A 93 1.08 -2.43 -11.42
C LEU A 93 2.49 -2.71 -10.93
N LEU A 94 2.71 -3.85 -10.25
CA LEU A 94 4.04 -4.21 -9.75
C LEU A 94 5.02 -4.53 -10.88
N ASN A 95 4.57 -5.24 -11.91
CA ASN A 95 5.40 -5.51 -13.08
C ASN A 95 5.73 -4.21 -13.83
N LEU A 96 4.74 -3.33 -14.04
CA LEU A 96 4.94 -2.03 -14.66
C LEU A 96 5.94 -1.18 -13.87
N ARG A 97 5.82 -1.14 -12.53
CA ARG A 97 6.78 -0.42 -11.67
C ARG A 97 8.20 -0.96 -11.76
N HIS A 98 8.37 -2.28 -11.87
CA HIS A 98 9.68 -2.87 -12.09
C HIS A 98 10.30 -2.36 -13.40
N GLU A 99 9.52 -2.33 -14.49
CA GLU A 99 9.97 -1.82 -15.79
C GLU A 99 10.31 -0.32 -15.73
N VAL A 100 9.47 0.50 -15.08
CA VAL A 100 9.74 1.92 -14.85
C VAL A 100 11.04 2.11 -14.09
N HIS A 101 11.26 1.38 -13.00
CA HIS A 101 12.48 1.46 -12.20
C HIS A 101 13.72 1.07 -13.01
N HIS A 102 13.61 0.03 -13.83
CA HIS A 102 14.67 -0.39 -14.74
C HIS A 102 14.99 0.68 -15.80
N LEU A 103 13.97 1.34 -16.35
CA LEU A 103 14.16 2.48 -17.26
C LEU A 103 14.78 3.70 -16.56
N CYS A 104 14.34 4.06 -15.35
CA CYS A 104 14.93 5.14 -14.57
C CYS A 104 16.43 4.93 -14.35
N ARG A 105 16.85 3.70 -14.01
CA ARG A 105 18.27 3.35 -13.84
C ARG A 105 19.05 3.54 -15.14
N LYS A 106 18.51 3.07 -16.26
CA LYS A 106 19.14 3.24 -17.58
C LYS A 106 19.21 4.70 -18.03
N HIS A 107 18.22 5.50 -17.67
CA HIS A 107 18.21 6.94 -17.97
C HIS A 107 19.27 7.70 -17.15
N GLY A 108 19.50 7.29 -15.90
CA GLY A 108 20.51 7.89 -15.01
C GLY A 108 21.96 7.50 -15.32
N ASP A 109 22.20 6.37 -16.00
CA ASP A 109 23.53 5.97 -16.46
C ASP A 109 23.89 6.76 -17.74
N VAL A 110 24.54 7.92 -17.56
CA VAL A 110 24.89 8.95 -18.57
C VAL A 110 25.83 8.48 -19.71
N HIS A 111 26.16 7.19 -19.80
CA HIS A 111 27.04 6.65 -20.85
C HIS A 111 26.27 5.80 -21.87
N GLY A 112 25.74 6.48 -22.89
CA GLY A 112 25.57 5.89 -24.23
C GLY A 112 24.20 5.30 -24.57
N PHE A 113 23.14 5.59 -23.83
CA PHE A 113 21.80 5.12 -24.20
C PHE A 113 21.06 6.10 -25.12
N ASP A 114 20.49 5.53 -26.17
CA ASP A 114 19.75 6.20 -27.23
C ASP A 114 18.43 6.78 -26.67
N SER A 115 18.40 8.09 -26.40
CA SER A 115 17.22 8.83 -25.92
C SER A 115 15.97 8.54 -26.78
N ASP A 116 16.20 8.24 -28.06
CA ASP A 116 15.20 7.92 -29.08
C ASP A 116 14.42 6.62 -28.77
N LYS A 117 14.95 5.73 -27.92
CA LYS A 117 14.28 4.47 -27.51
C LYS A 117 13.67 4.52 -26.11
N ILE A 118 14.15 5.42 -25.25
CA ILE A 118 13.65 5.56 -23.87
C ILE A 118 12.26 6.22 -23.89
N THR A 119 12.12 7.29 -24.68
CA THR A 119 10.87 8.07 -24.73
C THR A 119 9.69 7.25 -25.24
N PRO A 120 9.77 6.48 -26.35
CA PRO A 120 8.65 5.66 -26.82
C PRO A 120 8.20 4.62 -25.79
N ARG A 121 9.14 3.91 -25.15
CA ARG A 121 8.78 2.91 -24.13
C ARG A 121 8.17 3.57 -22.88
N ALA A 122 8.65 4.74 -22.48
CA ALA A 122 8.08 5.47 -21.36
C ALA A 122 6.64 5.93 -21.66
N LEU A 123 6.33 6.31 -22.90
CA LEU A 123 4.96 6.61 -23.34
C LEU A 123 4.07 5.35 -23.35
N GLU A 124 4.57 4.21 -23.82
CA GLU A 124 3.83 2.94 -23.71
C GLU A 124 3.50 2.60 -22.25
N LEU A 125 4.48 2.73 -21.34
CA LEU A 125 4.25 2.51 -19.91
C LEU A 125 3.26 3.52 -19.31
N PHE A 126 3.21 4.75 -19.84
CA PHE A 126 2.23 5.75 -19.42
C PHE A 126 0.80 5.32 -19.80
N ASP A 127 0.61 4.79 -21.01
CA ASP A 127 -0.66 4.25 -21.48
C ASP A 127 -1.05 2.99 -20.69
N GLU A 128 -0.12 2.04 -20.49
CA GLU A 128 -0.35 0.85 -19.66
C GLU A 128 -0.77 1.25 -18.23
N LEU A 129 -0.16 2.29 -17.65
CA LEU A 129 -0.53 2.80 -16.33
C LEU A 129 -1.92 3.43 -16.30
N ARG A 130 -2.33 4.11 -17.38
CA ARG A 130 -3.69 4.65 -17.52
C ARG A 130 -4.72 3.53 -17.55
N ASP A 131 -4.44 2.43 -18.23
CA ASP A 131 -5.33 1.27 -18.27
C ASP A 131 -5.48 0.62 -16.88
N ILE A 132 -4.38 0.56 -16.13
CA ILE A 132 -4.39 0.07 -14.73
C ILE A 132 -5.21 1.00 -13.81
N ASP A 133 -5.06 2.33 -13.93
CA ASP A 133 -5.89 3.29 -13.16
C ASP A 133 -7.37 3.14 -13.53
N GLY A 134 -7.69 2.98 -14.82
CA GLY A 134 -9.05 2.69 -15.30
C GLY A 134 -9.62 1.41 -14.67
N ALA A 135 -8.88 0.31 -14.71
CA ALA A 135 -9.29 -0.95 -14.09
C ALA A 135 -9.51 -0.82 -12.58
N LEU A 136 -8.71 0.00 -11.89
CA LEU A 136 -8.89 0.28 -10.47
C LEU A 136 -10.14 1.13 -10.20
N GLN A 137 -10.45 2.11 -11.04
CA GLN A 137 -11.70 2.88 -10.95
C GLN A 137 -12.92 1.99 -11.19
N ASP A 138 -12.86 1.10 -12.18
CA ASP A 138 -13.91 0.11 -12.45
C ASP A 138 -14.09 -0.81 -11.24
N TRP A 139 -13.00 -1.31 -10.66
CA TRP A 139 -13.06 -2.13 -9.45
C TRP A 139 -13.74 -1.40 -8.28
N LYS A 140 -13.41 -0.12 -8.07
CA LYS A 140 -14.06 0.75 -7.06
C LYS A 140 -15.54 0.97 -7.35
N ALA A 141 -15.95 1.12 -8.61
CA ALA A 141 -17.34 1.35 -9.00
C ALA A 141 -18.29 0.21 -8.55
N HIS A 142 -17.74 -1.00 -8.32
CA HIS A 142 -18.50 -2.15 -7.81
C HIS A 142 -18.70 -2.15 -6.28
N PHE A 143 -18.22 -1.12 -5.57
CA PHE A 143 -18.40 -1.03 -4.12
C PHE A 143 -19.88 -0.79 -3.80
N PRO A 144 -20.51 -1.62 -2.94
CA PRO A 144 -21.87 -1.39 -2.48
C PRO A 144 -22.02 -0.01 -1.82
N ARG A 145 -23.18 0.62 -2.01
CA ARG A 145 -23.48 1.94 -1.41
C ARG A 145 -23.32 1.97 0.11
N GLY A 146 -23.52 0.83 0.80
CA GLY A 146 -23.33 0.71 2.25
C GLY A 146 -21.88 0.66 2.72
N TRP A 147 -20.90 0.73 1.81
CA TRP A 147 -19.47 0.76 2.12
C TRP A 147 -18.94 2.20 2.27
N THR A 148 -19.80 3.21 2.21
CA THR A 148 -19.42 4.59 2.48
C THR A 148 -18.95 4.74 3.92
N TYR A 149 -17.96 5.62 4.10
CA TYR A 149 -17.53 6.04 5.43
C TYR A 149 -18.41 7.16 5.96
N ARG A 150 -18.43 7.29 7.28
CA ARG A 150 -18.92 8.48 7.97
C ARG A 150 -17.73 9.21 8.55
N THR A 151 -17.77 10.53 8.45
CA THR A 151 -16.75 11.38 9.06
C THR A 151 -17.11 11.60 10.52
N ALA A 152 -16.14 11.40 11.39
CA ALA A 152 -16.23 11.71 12.80
C ALA A 152 -15.03 12.56 13.20
N TYR A 153 -15.25 13.48 14.13
CA TYR A 153 -14.26 14.45 14.59
C TYR A 153 -13.90 14.16 16.04
N SER A 154 -12.64 14.39 16.40
CA SER A 154 -12.18 14.24 17.78
C SER A 154 -12.56 15.48 18.59
N ASP A 155 -13.14 15.30 19.78
CA ASP A 155 -13.43 16.39 20.75
C ASP A 155 -12.17 17.08 21.30
N SER A 156 -10.98 16.62 20.90
CA SER A 156 -9.68 17.19 21.30
C SER A 156 -9.51 18.67 20.93
N GLU A 157 -10.37 19.25 20.08
CA GLU A 157 -10.40 20.70 19.81
C GLU A 157 -10.56 21.52 21.10
N LEU A 158 -11.23 20.98 22.14
CA LEU A 158 -11.46 21.69 23.41
C LEU A 158 -10.26 21.69 24.37
N SER A 159 -9.24 20.84 24.14
CA SER A 159 -8.18 20.61 25.15
C SER A 159 -6.82 21.25 24.82
N GLY A 160 -6.67 21.92 23.68
CA GLY A 160 -5.47 22.71 23.33
C GLY A 160 -4.15 21.93 23.17
N ASN A 161 -4.11 20.64 23.51
CA ASN A 161 -2.91 19.81 23.44
C ASN A 161 -2.74 19.21 22.03
N ARG A 162 -2.17 20.02 21.14
CA ARG A 162 -1.72 19.61 19.81
C ARG A 162 -0.58 18.60 19.93
N THR A 163 -0.79 17.38 19.45
CA THR A 163 0.31 16.59 18.88
C THR A 163 0.18 16.74 17.36
N ASP A 164 1.10 17.46 16.72
CA ASP A 164 1.06 17.92 15.32
C ASP A 164 1.03 16.79 14.24
N THR A 165 0.73 15.55 14.62
CA THR A 165 0.92 14.37 13.77
C THR A 165 -0.28 13.42 13.70
N ALA A 166 -1.36 13.64 14.46
CA ALA A 166 -2.56 12.79 14.38
C ALA A 166 -3.64 13.42 13.47
N PRO A 167 -4.32 12.64 12.61
CA PRO A 167 -5.37 13.16 11.73
C PRO A 167 -6.59 13.61 12.56
N TRP A 168 -7.00 14.87 12.35
CA TRP A 168 -8.16 15.53 12.95
C TRP A 168 -9.49 14.86 12.60
N THR A 169 -9.51 14.27 11.40
CA THR A 169 -10.66 13.62 10.79
C THR A 169 -10.47 12.13 10.90
N VAL A 170 -11.49 11.43 11.39
CA VAL A 170 -11.49 9.98 11.47
C VAL A 170 -12.67 9.42 10.70
N TYR A 171 -12.42 8.37 9.92
CA TYR A 171 -13.47 7.69 9.17
C TYR A 171 -13.96 6.47 9.92
N SER A 172 -15.28 6.36 10.04
CA SER A 172 -15.94 5.18 10.58
C SER A 172 -16.71 4.44 9.49
N TYR A 173 -16.83 3.12 9.66
CA TYR A 173 -17.48 2.25 8.70
C TYR A 173 -18.48 1.34 9.41
N THR A 174 -19.37 0.73 8.63
CA THR A 174 -20.26 -0.34 9.10
C THR A 174 -19.54 -1.65 9.36
N SER A 175 -18.37 -1.87 8.74
CA SER A 175 -17.55 -3.08 8.90
C SER A 175 -16.05 -2.77 8.73
N PRO A 176 -15.16 -3.40 9.51
CA PRO A 176 -13.71 -3.34 9.31
C PRO A 176 -13.27 -3.77 7.90
N VAL A 177 -14.03 -4.67 7.26
CA VAL A 177 -13.73 -5.12 5.89
C VAL A 177 -13.85 -3.97 4.90
N HIS A 178 -14.81 -3.05 5.09
CA HIS A 178 -14.98 -1.91 4.19
C HIS A 178 -13.79 -0.95 4.30
N ALA A 179 -13.37 -0.64 5.53
CA ALA A 179 -12.19 0.19 5.79
C ALA A 179 -10.92 -0.42 5.17
N TRP A 180 -10.73 -1.73 5.32
CA TRP A 180 -9.62 -2.43 4.70
C TRP A 180 -9.64 -2.32 3.17
N THR A 181 -10.80 -2.53 2.53
CA THR A 181 -10.93 -2.42 1.07
C THR A 181 -10.68 -1.00 0.57
N TRP A 182 -11.18 0.02 1.29
CA TRP A 182 -10.87 1.42 0.98
C TRP A 182 -9.38 1.71 1.10
N ASN A 183 -8.71 1.19 2.14
CA ASN A 183 -7.26 1.35 2.26
C ASN A 183 -6.50 0.69 1.11
N GLN A 184 -6.95 -0.47 0.61
CA GLN A 184 -6.37 -1.06 -0.60
C GLN A 184 -6.53 -0.10 -1.80
N TYR A 185 -7.74 0.39 -2.05
CA TYR A 185 -8.01 1.34 -3.14
C TYR A 185 -7.13 2.60 -3.04
N ILE A 186 -7.14 3.28 -1.90
CA ILE A 186 -6.43 4.53 -1.64
C ILE A 186 -4.93 4.34 -1.88
N THR A 187 -4.34 3.28 -1.31
CA THR A 187 -2.90 3.06 -1.42
C THR A 187 -2.46 2.58 -2.79
N THR A 188 -3.30 1.84 -3.52
CA THR A 188 -3.04 1.54 -4.93
C THR A 188 -3.09 2.81 -5.78
N CYS A 189 -4.03 3.74 -5.52
CA CYS A 189 -4.03 5.05 -6.19
C CYS A 189 -2.74 5.82 -5.92
N MET A 190 -2.30 5.90 -4.67
CA MET A 190 -1.03 6.54 -4.30
C MET A 190 0.15 5.93 -5.05
N LEU A 191 0.18 4.60 -5.17
CA LEU A 191 1.22 3.87 -5.88
C LEU A 191 1.18 4.15 -7.39
N ILE A 192 0.00 4.23 -8.00
CA ILE A 192 -0.18 4.63 -9.41
C ILE A 192 0.34 6.05 -9.64
N ASP A 193 -0.05 7.01 -8.82
CA ASP A 193 0.35 8.42 -8.97
C ASP A 193 1.87 8.58 -8.76
N SER A 194 2.45 7.86 -7.80
CA SER A 194 3.91 7.76 -7.62
C SER A 194 4.60 7.19 -8.86
N THR A 195 4.06 6.13 -9.47
CA THR A 195 4.61 5.58 -10.73
C THR A 195 4.51 6.59 -11.85
N ARG A 196 3.38 7.31 -11.96
CA ARG A 196 3.15 8.31 -13.01
C ARG A 196 4.18 9.43 -12.92
N ILE A 197 4.48 9.93 -11.72
CA ILE A 197 5.53 10.94 -11.50
C ILE A 197 6.88 10.43 -12.04
N ARG A 198 7.27 9.19 -11.73
CA ARG A 198 8.51 8.59 -12.24
C ARG A 198 8.54 8.49 -13.76
N ILE A 199 7.44 8.11 -14.40
CA ILE A 199 7.36 8.05 -15.87
C ILE A 199 7.48 9.46 -16.47
N LEU A 200 6.80 10.45 -15.89
CA LEU A 200 6.87 11.85 -16.35
C LEU A 200 8.28 12.44 -16.24
N ASP A 201 9.06 12.01 -15.25
CA ASP A 201 10.48 12.39 -15.13
C ASP A 201 11.35 11.77 -16.23
N ILE A 202 11.05 10.55 -16.70
CA ILE A 202 11.76 9.91 -17.81
C ILE A 202 11.38 10.55 -19.15
N CYS A 203 10.11 10.90 -19.33
CA CYS A 203 9.56 11.49 -20.56
C CYS A 203 9.98 12.96 -20.80
N GLN A 204 11.07 13.44 -20.17
CA GLN A 204 11.57 14.80 -20.36
C GLN A 204 12.04 15.01 -21.81
N ASN A 205 11.11 15.34 -22.70
CA ASN A 205 11.42 15.85 -24.03
C ASN A 205 11.42 17.39 -23.97
N PRO A 206 12.55 18.06 -24.27
CA PRO A 206 12.66 19.52 -24.28
C PRO A 206 11.70 20.22 -25.25
N SER A 207 11.12 19.48 -26.21
CA SER A 207 10.20 20.01 -27.23
C SER A 207 8.72 19.83 -26.90
N ALA A 208 8.37 19.04 -25.88
CA ALA A 208 6.99 18.80 -25.47
C ALA A 208 6.50 19.90 -24.52
N ASP A 209 5.19 20.11 -24.47
CA ASP A 209 4.53 21.13 -23.64
C ASP A 209 4.88 20.98 -22.14
N GLU A 210 5.92 21.70 -21.72
CA GLU A 210 6.45 21.70 -20.36
C GLU A 210 5.37 22.08 -19.33
N TYR A 211 4.41 22.91 -19.75
CA TYR A 211 3.29 23.35 -18.93
C TYR A 211 2.35 22.19 -18.60
N SER A 212 1.91 21.42 -19.60
CA SER A 212 1.07 20.23 -19.39
C SER A 212 1.74 19.22 -18.45
N ARG A 213 3.05 18.98 -18.60
CA ARG A 213 3.81 18.09 -17.71
C ARG A 213 3.84 18.60 -16.26
N LYS A 214 4.15 19.88 -16.04
CA LYS A 214 4.16 20.49 -14.69
C LYS A 214 2.79 20.40 -14.02
N GLU A 215 1.73 20.63 -14.78
CA GLU A 215 0.37 20.51 -14.27
C GLU A 215 0.04 19.06 -13.89
N GLN A 216 0.40 18.07 -14.71
CA GLN A 216 0.24 16.65 -14.36
C GLN A 216 1.01 16.25 -13.10
N LEU A 217 2.25 16.72 -12.93
CA LEU A 217 3.04 16.48 -11.72
C LEU A 217 2.35 17.06 -10.48
N LYS A 218 1.83 18.28 -10.59
CA LYS A 218 1.09 18.95 -9.51
C LYS A 218 -0.18 18.19 -9.16
N GLN A 219 -0.93 17.71 -10.15
CA GLN A 219 -2.13 16.90 -9.95
C GLN A 219 -1.81 15.57 -9.25
N CYS A 220 -0.79 14.84 -9.69
CA CYS A 220 -0.37 13.59 -9.06
C CYS A 220 0.03 13.81 -7.60
N THR A 221 0.85 14.84 -7.34
CA THR A 221 1.31 15.19 -5.99
C THR A 221 0.14 15.56 -5.08
N SER A 222 -0.78 16.41 -5.57
CA SER A 222 -1.99 16.80 -4.83
C SER A 222 -2.89 15.60 -4.49
N ARG A 223 -3.07 14.68 -5.46
CA ARG A 223 -3.83 13.45 -5.26
C ARG A 223 -3.17 12.53 -4.24
N ILE A 224 -1.85 12.37 -4.26
CA ILE A 224 -1.10 11.62 -3.24
C ILE A 224 -1.38 12.22 -1.85
N HIS A 225 -1.25 13.54 -1.66
CA HIS A 225 -1.52 14.17 -0.37
C HIS A 225 -2.96 13.91 0.12
N THR A 226 -3.95 14.09 -0.75
CA THR A 226 -5.35 13.81 -0.42
C THR A 226 -5.55 12.36 0.04
N MET A 227 -4.92 11.41 -0.68
CA MET A 227 -5.01 9.99 -0.35
C MET A 227 -4.27 9.65 0.95
N CYS A 228 -3.17 10.34 1.26
CA CYS A 228 -2.46 10.22 2.54
C CYS A 228 -3.36 10.64 3.71
N ASP A 229 -4.05 11.78 3.58
CA ASP A 229 -4.96 12.26 4.62
C ASP A 229 -6.13 11.29 4.83
N GLN A 230 -6.67 10.72 3.73
CA GLN A 230 -7.72 9.70 3.81
C GLN A 230 -7.22 8.41 4.47
N LEU A 231 -6.01 7.95 4.12
CA LEU A 231 -5.41 6.77 4.76
C LEU A 231 -5.18 7.01 6.26
N ALA A 232 -4.66 8.18 6.62
CA ALA A 232 -4.46 8.57 8.01
C ALA A 232 -5.79 8.54 8.78
N ALA A 233 -6.86 9.11 8.22
CA ALA A 233 -8.20 9.11 8.79
C ALA A 233 -8.79 7.69 9.00
N ASN A 234 -8.38 6.71 8.20
CA ASN A 234 -8.84 5.32 8.32
C ASN A 234 -8.13 4.51 9.41
N ILE A 235 -6.89 4.87 9.74
CA ILE A 235 -6.04 4.09 10.65
C ILE A 235 -6.69 3.87 12.03
N PRO A 236 -7.22 4.91 12.71
CA PRO A 236 -7.80 4.72 14.05
C PRO A 236 -8.95 3.71 14.07
N TYR A 237 -9.79 3.70 13.02
CA TYR A 237 -10.93 2.79 12.93
C TYR A 237 -10.47 1.36 12.66
N CYS A 238 -9.52 1.20 11.74
CA CYS A 238 -8.92 -0.10 11.44
C CYS A 238 -8.24 -0.71 12.67
N LEU A 239 -7.60 0.11 13.51
CA LEU A 239 -6.99 -0.30 14.77
C LEU A 239 -8.00 -0.52 15.92
N GLN A 240 -9.29 -0.28 15.67
CA GLN A 240 -10.37 -0.38 16.67
C GLN A 240 -10.12 0.48 17.92
N ARG A 241 -9.47 1.64 17.73
CA ARG A 241 -9.09 2.57 18.81
C ARG A 241 -10.25 3.42 19.32
N PHE A 242 -11.35 3.45 18.59
CA PHE A 242 -12.56 4.11 19.01
C PHE A 242 -13.81 3.32 18.62
N LYS A 243 -14.93 3.66 19.26
CA LYS A 243 -16.27 3.22 18.87
C LYS A 243 -17.13 4.46 18.71
N PRO A 244 -17.98 4.55 17.67
CA PRO A 244 -18.97 5.61 17.56
C PRO A 244 -19.86 5.59 18.80
N SER A 245 -20.11 6.76 19.41
CA SER A 245 -21.09 6.87 20.50
C SER A 245 -22.48 6.60 19.94
N ASN A 246 -23.21 5.65 20.51
CA ASN A 246 -24.60 5.36 20.14
C ASN A 246 -25.60 6.32 20.83
N SER A 247 -25.18 7.50 21.30
CA SER A 247 -26.09 8.47 21.93
C SER A 247 -27.00 9.11 20.89
N ARG A 248 -28.04 8.36 20.49
CA ARG A 248 -29.19 8.87 19.75
C ARG A 248 -30.06 9.69 20.70
N THR A 249 -29.73 10.95 20.86
CA THR A 249 -30.73 11.98 21.13
C THR A 249 -30.86 12.80 19.86
N SER A 250 -32.08 12.75 19.33
CA SER A 250 -32.55 13.33 18.10
C SER A 250 -32.22 14.82 18.01
N GLU A 251 -31.85 15.27 16.81
CA GLU A 251 -31.83 16.66 16.28
C GLU A 251 -30.47 17.30 15.96
N GLU A 252 -29.33 16.76 16.38
CA GLU A 252 -28.02 17.27 15.91
C GLU A 252 -27.46 16.44 14.76
N ARG A 253 -27.27 17.10 13.60
CA ARG A 253 -26.62 16.53 12.42
C ARG A 253 -25.14 16.25 12.73
N GLU A 254 -24.75 15.00 12.54
CA GLU A 254 -23.44 14.58 12.01
C GLU A 254 -22.17 14.88 12.82
N LEU A 255 -22.18 14.73 14.13
CA LEU A 255 -20.94 14.66 14.92
C LEU A 255 -20.96 13.43 15.85
N ASP A 256 -20.45 12.30 15.36
CA ASP A 256 -20.20 11.14 16.20
C ASP A 256 -18.98 11.45 17.10
N HIS A 257 -19.22 11.83 18.35
CA HIS A 257 -18.16 12.04 19.34
C HIS A 257 -17.36 10.74 19.56
N ILE A 258 -16.03 10.85 19.46
CA ILE A 258 -15.09 9.73 19.54
C ILE A 258 -14.45 9.69 20.92
N TRP A 259 -14.64 8.57 21.65
CA TRP A 259 -13.79 8.28 22.82
C TRP A 259 -12.56 7.48 22.38
N TYR A 260 -11.38 8.11 22.46
CA TYR A 260 -10.10 7.43 22.26
C TYR A 260 -9.81 6.54 23.47
N SER A 261 -9.82 5.23 23.26
CA SER A 261 -9.42 4.29 24.31
C SER A 261 -7.92 4.04 24.20
N SER A 262 -7.12 4.82 24.93
CA SER A 262 -5.66 4.61 25.07
C SER A 262 -5.32 3.22 25.61
N ASP A 263 -6.23 2.62 26.38
CA ASP A 263 -5.98 1.39 27.14
C ASP A 263 -6.28 0.10 26.36
N ARG A 264 -6.86 0.21 25.16
CA ARG A 264 -7.17 -0.97 24.33
C ARG A 264 -5.91 -1.47 23.62
N LYS A 265 -5.47 -2.67 24.00
CA LYS A 265 -4.46 -3.42 23.25
C LYS A 265 -4.91 -3.63 21.81
N ILE A 266 -4.11 -3.15 20.85
CA ILE A 266 -4.33 -3.40 19.42
C ILE A 266 -4.21 -4.89 19.16
N LYS A 267 -5.21 -5.46 18.48
CA LYS A 267 -5.19 -6.87 18.11
C LYS A 267 -4.25 -7.09 16.92
N PRO A 268 -3.38 -8.13 16.92
CA PRO A 268 -2.43 -8.37 15.85
C PRO A 268 -3.06 -8.51 14.45
N TYR A 269 -4.27 -9.08 14.32
CA TYR A 269 -4.92 -9.19 13.02
C TYR A 269 -5.30 -7.81 12.44
N ALA A 270 -5.69 -6.86 13.29
CA ALA A 270 -6.08 -5.51 12.88
C ALA A 270 -4.86 -4.71 12.45
N ALA A 271 -3.75 -4.84 13.20
CA ALA A 271 -2.47 -4.28 12.80
C ALA A 271 -1.98 -4.86 11.46
N ASN A 272 -2.10 -6.18 11.27
CA ASN A 272 -1.66 -6.86 10.04
C ASN A 272 -2.40 -6.38 8.79
N GLN A 273 -3.64 -5.91 8.90
CA GLN A 273 -4.39 -5.34 7.77
C GLN A 273 -3.86 -3.98 7.30
N LEU A 274 -3.17 -3.24 8.17
CA LEU A 274 -2.63 -1.91 7.90
C LEU A 274 -1.16 -1.90 7.49
N ILE A 275 -0.40 -2.96 7.79
CA ILE A 275 1.03 -3.03 7.44
C ILE A 275 1.27 -2.71 5.97
N TRP A 276 0.43 -3.24 5.09
CA TRP A 276 0.61 -3.04 3.67
C TRP A 276 0.26 -1.62 3.20
N PRO A 277 -0.95 -1.08 3.49
CA PRO A 277 -1.27 0.31 3.19
C PRO A 277 -0.26 1.32 3.76
N VAL A 278 0.10 1.16 5.03
CA VAL A 278 1.06 2.05 5.71
C VAL A 278 2.47 1.88 5.14
N GLY A 279 2.85 0.65 4.78
CA GLY A 279 4.13 0.36 4.12
C GLY A 279 4.29 1.06 2.78
N ILE A 280 3.24 1.09 1.96
CA ILE A 280 3.22 1.86 0.71
C ILE A 280 3.38 3.35 1.00
N ALA A 281 2.56 3.90 1.89
CA ALA A 281 2.61 5.33 2.21
C ALA A 281 3.99 5.74 2.75
N ALA A 282 4.56 4.99 3.68
CA ALA A 282 5.90 5.23 4.23
C ALA A 282 7.01 5.20 3.17
N GLY A 283 6.80 4.47 2.07
CA GLY A 283 7.76 4.31 0.98
C GLY A 283 7.71 5.39 -0.09
N ILE A 284 6.57 6.06 -0.30
CA ILE A 284 6.43 7.09 -1.36
C ILE A 284 7.28 8.32 -1.01
N SER A 285 8.23 8.66 -1.88
CA SER A 285 9.13 9.80 -1.68
C SER A 285 8.52 11.16 -2.02
N ASN A 286 7.51 11.21 -2.89
CA ASN A 286 6.85 12.45 -3.32
C ASN A 286 5.82 13.01 -2.32
N MET A 287 5.94 12.67 -1.03
CA MET A 287 5.04 13.11 0.04
C MET A 287 5.77 14.09 0.97
N ASP A 288 4.98 14.89 1.72
CA ASP A 288 5.51 15.72 2.82
C ASP A 288 6.40 14.88 3.77
N PRO A 289 7.63 15.33 4.08
CA PRO A 289 8.56 14.57 4.90
C PRO A 289 8.01 14.20 6.29
N LYS A 290 7.22 15.09 6.93
CA LYS A 290 6.64 14.81 8.25
C LYS A 290 5.54 13.76 8.17
N GLN A 291 4.68 13.83 7.15
CA GLN A 291 3.68 12.79 6.90
C GLN A 291 4.35 11.43 6.63
N ARG A 292 5.42 11.41 5.83
CA ARG A 292 6.21 10.20 5.55
C ARG A 292 6.83 9.61 6.83
N GLU A 293 7.43 10.46 7.66
CA GLU A 293 8.01 10.06 8.94
C GLU A 293 6.95 9.50 9.90
N TRP A 294 5.76 10.10 9.94
CA TRP A 294 4.63 9.58 10.71
C TRP A 294 4.22 8.18 10.25
N PHE A 295 4.10 7.95 8.94
CA PHE A 295 3.78 6.62 8.42
C PHE A 295 4.90 5.61 8.72
N LYS A 296 6.18 5.99 8.66
CA LYS A 296 7.31 5.13 9.07
C LYS A 296 7.23 4.75 10.55
N SER A 297 6.97 5.71 11.43
CA SER A 297 6.78 5.48 12.87
C SER A 297 5.59 4.55 13.15
N MET A 298 4.46 4.80 12.47
CA MET A 298 3.29 3.92 12.54
C MET A 298 3.63 2.50 12.07
N LEU A 299 4.36 2.36 10.97
CA LEU A 299 4.77 1.07 10.43
C LEU A 299 5.65 0.29 11.41
N GLY A 300 6.63 0.95 12.03
CA GLY A 300 7.46 0.36 13.09
C GLY A 300 6.62 -0.16 14.26
N ALA A 301 5.64 0.64 14.71
CA ALA A 301 4.72 0.23 15.76
C ALA A 301 3.86 -0.99 15.36
N LEU A 302 3.33 -1.02 14.13
CA LEU A 302 2.58 -2.16 13.60
C LEU A 302 3.46 -3.42 13.50
N GLY A 303 4.71 -3.28 13.08
CA GLY A 303 5.70 -4.35 13.02
C GLY A 303 5.95 -4.97 14.40
N ARG A 304 6.12 -4.14 15.45
CA ARG A 304 6.26 -4.60 16.84
C ARG A 304 5.01 -5.33 17.36
N ILE A 305 3.81 -4.82 17.06
CA ILE A 305 2.54 -5.46 17.46
C ILE A 305 2.35 -6.83 16.79
N THR A 306 2.79 -6.96 15.54
CA THR A 306 2.62 -8.19 14.74
C THR A 306 3.81 -9.14 14.82
N GLY A 307 4.92 -8.73 15.42
CA GLY A 307 6.15 -9.52 15.49
C GLY A 307 6.86 -9.66 14.15
N LEU A 308 6.70 -8.70 13.22
CA LEU A 308 7.37 -8.70 11.92
C LEU A 308 8.62 -7.81 11.98
N GLY A 309 9.79 -8.41 12.25
CA GLY A 309 11.05 -7.68 12.47
C GLY A 309 11.42 -6.67 11.38
N VAL A 310 11.33 -7.06 10.09
CA VAL A 310 11.65 -6.16 8.96
C VAL A 310 10.76 -4.92 8.90
N ILE A 311 9.50 -5.06 9.35
CA ILE A 311 8.53 -3.97 9.42
C ILE A 311 8.75 -3.14 10.69
N ALA A 312 9.16 -3.78 11.79
CA ALA A 312 9.42 -3.12 13.07
C ALA A 312 10.56 -2.11 13.00
N CYS A 313 11.49 -2.27 12.06
CA CYS A 313 12.61 -1.36 11.81
C CYS A 313 12.28 -0.22 10.83
N ALA A 314 11.03 -0.08 10.38
CA ALA A 314 10.67 0.96 9.41
C ALA A 314 10.85 2.41 9.90
N ASP A 315 10.88 2.60 11.22
CA ASP A 315 11.17 3.89 11.88
C ASP A 315 12.67 4.22 11.90
N THR A 316 13.53 3.27 11.53
CA THR A 316 14.96 3.51 11.28
C THR A 316 15.15 3.99 9.82
N ASN A 317 16.17 4.80 9.56
CA ASN A 317 16.40 5.48 8.26
C ASN A 317 16.49 4.58 7.01
N ASN A 318 16.39 3.26 7.16
CA ASN A 318 16.58 2.26 6.11
C ASN A 318 15.29 1.79 5.41
N TRP A 319 14.12 2.37 5.69
CA TRP A 319 12.88 1.96 5.01
C TRP A 319 12.92 2.24 3.49
N LEU A 320 12.31 1.32 2.72
CA LEU A 320 12.26 1.33 1.26
C LEU A 320 11.76 2.66 0.70
N GLU A 321 12.36 3.11 -0.40
CA GLU A 321 11.84 4.20 -1.21
C GLU A 321 11.17 3.63 -2.45
N LEU A 322 9.86 3.90 -2.58
CA LEU A 322 9.00 3.33 -3.61
C LEU A 322 8.95 4.17 -4.86
#